data_AF-A0A6L3XQ38-F1
#
_entry.id   AF-A0A6L3XQ38-F1
#
_cell.length_a   1.000
_cell.length_b   1.000
_cell.length_c   1.000
_cell.angle_alpha   90.00
_cell.angle_beta   90.00
_cell.angle_gamma   90.00
#
_symmetry.space_group_name_H-M   'P 1'
#
loop_
_entity.id
_entity.type
_entity.pdbx_description
1 polymer ?
#
loop_
_entity_poly.entity_id
_entity_poly.type
_entity_poly.pdbx_seq_one_letter_code
_entity_poly.pdbx_strand_id
1 'polypeptide(L)'
;QNIKFKNWLDRALQAERNVKEQIAVLKGSLLLSRILSQQQQTLPSADELEDMTNRIADLRLEQFDVNQQRDALFQSDTFVAKVEEGHSGEVNAEVHDALLQVVDMRRELLDQLNKQLGNQLMMAINLQINQQQLVSVSKSLQEILTQQIFWVNSNKPMDWDWFKSFPETLKSQIKSMKITVNWEKAWPAVMIAFLTGLPLLLIAGVIRWRLKWLKQYQAKLASEVGQLRNDSQLHTPKAILIDLIRALPVCLLILAVGLILLTMQLNISDLLWAFSKKLALFWLVFGLCWKVLEKDGVAVRHFNMPEKLTSHWRRQIVRLSLALLPLHFWSVVAELSPLHLMDDVLGQLVIMLNLLLIAVLMWPMCRDSWRDKESHNLRLATVTVLAIIPLALMVLTATGYFYTTLRLSGRWIETVYLVIVWNLLFQTVLRGLSVAARRIAYRRAVARRRDQVIEE
;
A
#
# COMPACT_ATOMS: atom_id res chain seq x y z
N GLN A 1 17.89 7.26 26.23
CA GLN A 1 16.87 6.71 25.32
C GLN A 1 15.94 5.71 26.02
N ASN A 2 16.45 4.73 26.78
CA ASN A 2 15.63 3.73 27.49
C ASN A 2 14.47 4.33 28.34
N ILE A 3 14.71 5.40 29.09
CA ILE A 3 13.65 6.10 29.87
C ILE A 3 12.53 6.65 28.98
N LYS A 4 12.85 7.15 27.77
CA LYS A 4 11.84 7.65 26.83
C LYS A 4 10.96 6.50 26.32
N PHE A 5 11.57 5.37 25.95
CA PHE A 5 10.84 4.17 25.49
C PHE A 5 9.96 3.58 26.59
N LYS A 6 10.46 3.51 27.83
CA LYS A 6 9.65 3.08 28.98
C LYS A 6 8.45 4.00 29.20
N ASN A 7 8.67 5.32 29.17
CA ASN A 7 7.57 6.29 29.29
C ASN A 7 6.55 6.17 28.14
N TRP A 8 6.99 5.86 26.92
CA TRP A 8 6.09 5.61 25.79
C TRP A 8 5.30 4.32 25.96
N LEU A 9 5.94 3.25 26.44
CA LEU A 9 5.28 1.98 26.76
C LEU A 9 4.22 2.16 27.86
N ASP A 10 4.56 2.83 28.96
CA ASP A 10 3.63 3.09 30.05
C ASP A 10 2.43 3.91 29.58
N ARG A 11 2.66 4.93 28.74
CA ARG A 11 1.58 5.71 28.10
C ARG A 11 0.72 4.85 27.17
N ALA A 12 1.32 3.97 26.37
CA ALA A 12 0.59 3.09 25.46
C ALA A 12 -0.27 2.09 26.23
N LEU A 13 0.26 1.46 27.29
CA LEU A 13 -0.49 0.54 28.16
C LEU A 13 -1.63 1.26 28.90
N GLN A 14 -1.40 2.48 29.38
CA GLN A 14 -2.44 3.27 30.01
C GLN A 14 -3.52 3.70 29.00
N ALA A 15 -3.12 4.08 27.79
CA ALA A 15 -4.05 4.38 26.71
C ALA A 15 -4.90 3.16 26.35
N GLU A 16 -4.33 1.96 26.27
CA GLU A 16 -5.08 0.72 26.01
C GLU A 16 -6.15 0.45 27.07
N ARG A 17 -5.79 0.58 28.35
CA ARG A 17 -6.76 0.41 29.44
C ARG A 17 -7.86 1.45 29.38
N ASN A 18 -7.49 2.73 29.24
CA ASN A 18 -8.44 3.84 29.12
C ASN A 18 -9.37 3.67 27.91
N VAL A 19 -8.84 3.22 26.76
CA VAL A 19 -9.63 2.94 25.55
C VAL A 19 -10.64 1.85 25.82
N LYS A 20 -10.24 0.73 26.43
CA LYS A 20 -11.15 -0.37 26.76
C LYS A 20 -12.26 0.09 27.71
N GLU A 21 -11.93 0.88 28.73
CA GLU A 21 -12.92 1.47 29.65
C GLU A 21 -13.84 2.46 28.95
N GLN A 22 -13.30 3.37 28.14
CA GLN A 22 -14.09 4.35 27.39
C GLN A 22 -15.00 3.68 26.36
N ILE A 23 -14.55 2.63 25.67
CA ILE A 23 -15.41 1.82 24.79
C ILE A 23 -16.54 1.17 25.59
N ALA A 24 -16.26 0.68 26.80
CA ALA A 24 -17.28 0.06 27.64
C ALA A 24 -18.35 1.07 28.12
N VAL A 25 -17.93 2.29 28.48
CA VAL A 25 -18.79 3.33 29.07
C VAL A 25 -19.50 4.20 28.01
N LEU A 26 -18.84 4.54 26.91
CA LEU A 26 -19.29 5.55 25.93
C LEU A 26 -19.84 4.94 24.63
N LYS A 27 -20.30 3.68 24.66
CA LYS A 27 -20.82 2.95 23.49
C LYS A 27 -21.79 3.83 22.68
N GLY A 28 -21.44 4.07 21.42
CA GLY A 28 -22.29 4.79 20.45
C GLY A 28 -22.22 6.32 20.51
N SER A 29 -21.41 6.92 21.40
CA SER A 29 -21.26 8.39 21.43
C SER A 29 -20.29 8.90 20.36
N LEU A 30 -20.60 10.05 19.74
CA LEU A 30 -19.71 10.77 18.81
C LEU A 30 -18.38 11.21 19.48
N LEU A 31 -18.40 11.35 20.82
CA LEU A 31 -17.23 11.73 21.59
C LEU A 31 -16.21 10.58 21.65
N LEU A 32 -16.68 9.33 21.72
CA LEU A 32 -15.83 8.14 21.66
C LEU A 32 -15.03 8.11 20.35
N SER A 33 -15.69 8.24 19.18
CA SER A 33 -14.99 8.21 17.89
C SER A 33 -13.94 9.31 17.74
N ARG A 34 -14.15 10.48 18.37
CA ARG A 34 -13.18 11.59 18.39
C ARG A 34 -11.95 11.25 19.23
N ILE A 35 -12.14 10.72 20.44
CA ILE A 35 -11.02 10.30 21.30
C ILE A 35 -10.22 9.17 20.63
N LEU A 36 -10.91 8.16 20.09
CA LEU A 36 -10.26 7.02 19.43
C LEU A 36 -9.42 7.47 18.22
N SER A 37 -9.95 8.39 17.41
CA SER A 37 -9.24 8.93 16.24
C SER A 37 -8.04 9.80 16.63
N GLN A 38 -8.13 10.57 17.71
CA GLN A 38 -7.02 11.38 18.22
C GLN A 38 -5.88 10.49 18.73
N GLN A 39 -6.22 9.42 19.46
CA GLN A 39 -5.22 8.48 19.98
C GLN A 39 -4.50 7.74 18.85
N GLN A 40 -5.21 7.39 17.77
CA GLN A 40 -4.61 6.75 16.60
C GLN A 40 -3.47 7.57 15.98
N GLN A 41 -3.59 8.90 15.96
CA GLN A 41 -2.56 9.79 15.40
C GLN A 41 -1.35 9.97 16.32
N THR A 42 -1.50 9.72 17.62
CA THR A 42 -0.42 9.87 18.62
C THR A 42 0.39 8.58 18.85
N LEU A 43 -0.02 7.47 18.24
CA LEU A 43 0.70 6.20 18.36
C LEU A 43 2.06 6.30 17.64
N PRO A 44 3.17 5.96 18.32
CA PRO A 44 4.48 5.95 17.68
C PRO A 44 4.52 4.89 16.56
N SER A 45 5.03 5.28 15.39
CA SER A 45 5.24 4.41 14.24
C SER A 45 6.47 3.52 14.44
N ALA A 46 6.32 2.23 14.12
CA ALA A 46 7.37 1.22 14.29
C ALA A 46 8.63 1.45 13.43
N ASP A 47 8.55 2.32 12.41
CA ASP A 47 9.64 2.59 11.47
C ASP A 47 10.80 3.41 12.09
N GLU A 48 10.62 3.99 13.28
CA GLU A 48 11.69 4.69 14.02
C GLU A 48 12.48 3.78 14.98
N LEU A 49 12.22 2.48 14.96
CA LEU A 49 12.86 1.52 15.86
C LEU A 49 14.17 1.00 15.28
N GLU A 50 15.28 1.52 15.77
CA GLU A 50 16.61 1.01 15.47
C GLU A 50 16.74 -0.44 15.96
N ASP A 51 17.16 -1.35 15.07
CA ASP A 51 17.30 -2.77 15.39
C ASP A 51 18.47 -3.00 16.36
N MET A 52 18.13 -3.25 17.62
CA MET A 52 19.11 -3.52 18.67
C MET A 52 19.73 -4.91 18.57
N THR A 53 19.25 -5.79 17.69
CA THR A 53 19.73 -7.18 17.57
C THR A 53 21.22 -7.22 17.24
N ASN A 54 21.67 -6.43 16.25
CA ASN A 54 23.09 -6.36 15.88
C ASN A 54 23.95 -5.78 17.01
N ARG A 55 23.49 -4.69 17.65
CA ARG A 55 24.22 -4.09 18.77
C ARG A 55 24.36 -5.02 19.97
N ILE A 56 23.34 -5.82 20.27
CA ILE A 56 23.39 -6.84 21.32
C ILE A 56 24.37 -7.96 20.94
N ALA A 57 24.39 -8.39 19.68
CA ALA A 57 25.33 -9.40 19.20
C ALA A 57 26.78 -8.90 19.29
N ASP A 58 27.05 -7.66 18.86
CA ASP A 58 28.37 -7.03 18.96
C ASP A 58 28.83 -6.93 20.42
N LEU A 59 27.97 -6.45 21.33
CA LEU A 59 28.28 -6.38 22.76
C LEU A 59 28.56 -7.74 23.38
N ARG A 60 27.87 -8.80 22.95
CA ARG A 60 28.15 -10.18 23.39
C ARG A 60 29.49 -10.68 22.87
N LEU A 61 29.84 -10.34 21.64
CA LEU A 61 31.13 -10.71 21.04
C LEU A 61 32.29 -9.97 21.76
N GLU A 62 32.16 -8.66 21.94
CA GLU A 62 33.14 -7.87 22.72
C GLU A 62 33.29 -8.43 24.14
N GLN A 63 32.18 -8.81 24.78
CA GLN A 63 32.22 -9.43 26.11
C GLN A 63 32.94 -10.79 26.10
N PHE A 64 32.74 -11.60 25.05
CA PHE A 64 33.44 -12.86 24.87
C PHE A 64 34.96 -12.65 24.72
N ASP A 65 35.37 -11.70 23.87
CA ASP A 65 36.78 -11.38 23.64
C ASP A 65 37.47 -10.83 24.91
N VAL A 66 36.79 -9.95 25.66
CA VAL A 66 37.28 -9.44 26.95
C VAL A 66 37.45 -10.55 27.96
N ASN A 67 36.51 -11.50 28.04
CA ASN A 67 36.65 -12.66 28.91
C ASN A 67 37.84 -13.54 28.49
N GLN A 68 38.04 -13.78 27.19
CA GLN A 68 39.18 -14.54 26.69
C GLN A 68 40.52 -13.88 27.07
N GLN A 69 40.63 -12.56 26.91
CA GLN A 69 41.83 -11.80 27.31
C GLN A 69 42.07 -11.87 28.82
N ARG A 70 41.01 -11.73 29.61
CA ARG A 70 41.09 -11.81 31.08
C ARG A 70 41.55 -13.19 31.54
N ASP A 71 41.01 -14.25 30.95
CA ASP A 71 41.35 -15.63 31.29
C ASP A 71 42.81 -15.96 30.91
N ALA A 72 43.30 -15.41 29.79
CA ALA A 72 44.72 -15.50 29.40
C ALA A 72 45.67 -14.80 30.38
N LEU A 73 45.22 -13.74 31.05
CA LEU A 73 45.98 -12.98 32.05
C LEU A 73 45.81 -13.55 33.48
N PHE A 74 45.03 -14.61 33.67
CA PHE A 74 44.84 -15.21 35.00
C PHE A 74 46.11 -15.91 35.52
N GLN A 75 46.95 -16.42 34.63
CA GLN A 75 48.25 -17.00 34.95
C GLN A 75 49.37 -15.97 34.71
N SER A 76 49.36 -14.88 35.50
CA SER A 76 50.25 -13.71 35.33
C SER A 76 51.72 -14.10 35.13
N ASP A 77 52.26 -15.01 35.94
CA ASP A 77 53.65 -15.47 35.83
C ASP A 77 53.96 -16.14 34.49
N THR A 78 53.04 -16.97 33.98
CA THR A 78 53.23 -17.65 32.70
C THR A 78 53.12 -16.70 31.52
N PHE A 79 52.26 -15.68 31.65
CA PHE A 79 52.11 -14.64 30.64
C PHE A 79 53.36 -13.76 30.59
N VAL A 80 53.86 -13.33 31.74
CA VAL A 80 55.11 -12.55 31.84
C VAL A 80 56.30 -13.37 31.34
N ALA A 81 56.44 -14.63 31.74
CA ALA A 81 57.51 -15.51 31.25
C ALA A 81 57.51 -15.69 29.72
N LYS A 82 56.32 -15.71 29.09
CA LYS A 82 56.17 -15.77 27.63
C LYS A 82 56.52 -14.44 26.95
N VAL A 83 56.30 -13.31 27.61
CA VAL A 83 56.69 -11.98 27.11
C VAL A 83 58.21 -11.76 27.24
N GLU A 84 58.81 -12.32 28.28
CA GLU A 84 60.26 -12.31 28.52
C GLU A 84 61.05 -13.26 27.61
N GLU A 85 60.37 -14.24 26.99
CA GLU A 85 60.94 -15.19 26.05
C GLU A 85 61.57 -14.44 24.85
N GLY A 86 62.91 -14.47 24.75
CA GLY A 86 63.68 -13.78 23.70
C GLY A 86 64.38 -12.48 24.14
N HIS A 87 64.19 -12.01 25.38
CA HIS A 87 64.75 -10.75 25.91
C HIS A 87 65.74 -10.95 27.08
N SER A 88 66.37 -12.12 27.17
CA SER A 88 67.17 -12.61 28.31
C SER A 88 68.40 -11.78 28.72
N GLY A 89 68.72 -10.69 28.02
CA GLY A 89 69.82 -9.76 28.34
C GLY A 89 69.40 -8.40 28.94
N GLU A 90 68.11 -8.04 28.88
CA GLU A 90 67.60 -6.71 29.30
C GLU A 90 66.59 -6.78 30.47
N VAL A 91 66.25 -7.98 30.93
CA VAL A 91 65.28 -8.21 32.01
C VAL A 91 66.00 -8.35 33.36
N ASN A 92 65.78 -7.38 34.25
CA ASN A 92 66.20 -7.44 35.66
C ASN A 92 64.97 -7.69 36.57
N ALA A 93 65.18 -8.05 37.84
CA ALA A 93 64.11 -8.30 38.80
C ALA A 93 63.12 -7.12 38.95
N GLU A 94 63.59 -5.88 38.83
CA GLU A 94 62.74 -4.68 38.82
C GLU A 94 61.83 -4.59 37.58
N VAL A 95 62.31 -5.05 36.42
CA VAL A 95 61.52 -5.08 35.17
C VAL A 95 60.45 -6.17 35.25
N HIS A 96 60.80 -7.34 35.80
CA HIS A 96 59.86 -8.43 36.04
C HIS A 96 58.71 -8.00 36.98
N ASP A 97 59.04 -7.35 38.11
CA ASP A 97 58.05 -6.83 39.04
C ASP A 97 57.15 -5.75 38.40
N ALA A 98 57.73 -4.84 37.60
CA ALA A 98 56.97 -3.85 36.86
C ALA A 98 56.02 -4.49 35.83
N LEU A 99 56.43 -5.56 35.13
CA LEU A 99 55.58 -6.31 34.20
C LEU A 99 54.42 -7.00 34.92
N LEU A 100 54.66 -7.59 36.09
CA LEU A 100 53.61 -8.16 36.93
C LEU A 100 52.59 -7.11 37.35
N GLN A 101 53.04 -5.93 37.81
CA GLN A 101 52.15 -4.81 38.16
C GLN A 101 51.31 -4.34 36.97
N VAL A 102 51.88 -4.27 35.77
CA VAL A 102 51.14 -3.92 34.54
C VAL A 102 50.11 -4.99 34.17
N VAL A 103 50.44 -6.27 34.30
CA VAL A 103 49.50 -7.38 34.06
C VAL A 103 48.34 -7.35 35.05
N ASP A 104 48.61 -7.08 36.33
CA ASP A 104 47.57 -6.94 37.35
C ASP A 104 46.65 -5.75 37.08
N MET A 105 47.21 -4.59 36.74
CA MET A 105 46.44 -3.41 36.34
C MET A 105 45.58 -3.68 35.09
N ARG A 106 46.14 -4.38 34.09
CA ARG A 106 45.41 -4.75 32.87
C ARG A 106 44.26 -5.70 33.19
N ARG A 107 44.45 -6.66 34.09
CA ARG A 107 43.40 -7.58 34.55
C ARG A 107 42.28 -6.82 35.25
N GLU A 108 42.61 -5.87 36.13
CA GLU A 108 41.61 -5.02 36.79
C GLU A 108 40.80 -4.19 35.80
N LEU A 109 41.46 -3.54 34.84
CA LEU A 109 40.79 -2.77 33.78
C LEU A 109 39.87 -3.64 32.92
N LEU A 110 40.28 -4.87 32.59
CA LEU A 110 39.43 -5.82 31.87
C LEU A 110 38.22 -6.27 32.69
N ASP A 111 38.36 -6.44 34.01
CA ASP A 111 37.22 -6.75 34.89
C ASP A 111 36.22 -5.58 34.96
N GLN A 112 36.72 -4.35 35.09
CA GLN A 112 35.89 -3.15 35.02
C GLN A 112 35.19 -3.03 33.66
N LEU A 113 35.91 -3.26 32.54
CA LEU A 113 35.34 -3.25 31.20
C LEU A 113 34.25 -4.31 31.03
N ASN A 114 34.48 -5.54 31.49
CA ASN A 114 33.49 -6.62 31.44
C ASN A 114 32.20 -6.27 32.19
N LYS A 115 32.33 -5.67 33.39
CA LYS A 115 31.16 -5.17 34.15
C LYS A 115 30.41 -4.08 33.38
N GLN A 116 31.12 -3.15 32.75
CA GLN A 116 30.50 -2.09 31.94
C GLN A 116 29.80 -2.66 30.69
N LEU A 117 30.43 -3.61 29.99
CA LEU A 117 29.82 -4.33 28.86
C LEU A 117 28.56 -5.08 29.30
N GLY A 118 28.58 -5.75 30.45
CA GLY A 118 27.40 -6.41 31.02
C GLY A 118 26.25 -5.45 31.30
N ASN A 119 26.54 -4.26 31.86
CA ASN A 119 25.54 -3.22 32.09
C ASN A 119 24.96 -2.68 30.76
N GLN A 120 25.82 -2.41 29.78
CA GLN A 120 25.38 -1.96 28.45
C GLN A 120 24.52 -3.02 27.75
N LEU A 121 24.93 -4.30 27.83
CA LEU A 121 24.18 -5.43 27.29
C LEU A 121 22.78 -5.52 27.93
N MET A 122 22.69 -5.44 29.26
CA MET A 122 21.41 -5.44 29.97
C MET A 122 20.52 -4.26 29.52
N MET A 123 21.10 -3.08 29.36
CA MET A 123 20.36 -1.89 28.92
C MET A 123 19.87 -2.03 27.48
N ALA A 124 20.68 -2.60 26.58
CA ALA A 124 20.30 -2.87 25.19
C ALA A 124 19.20 -3.93 25.08
N ILE A 125 19.30 -5.03 25.84
CA ILE A 125 18.26 -6.07 25.91
C ILE A 125 16.95 -5.48 26.43
N ASN A 126 16.99 -4.71 27.52
CA ASN A 126 15.80 -4.05 28.06
C ASN A 126 15.17 -3.09 27.06
N LEU A 127 15.99 -2.34 26.32
CA LEU A 127 15.51 -1.47 25.25
C LEU A 127 14.81 -2.28 24.15
N GLN A 128 15.40 -3.38 23.68
CA GLN A 128 14.79 -4.26 22.67
C GLN A 128 13.44 -4.83 23.14
N ILE A 129 13.36 -5.32 24.37
CA ILE A 129 12.12 -5.85 24.95
C ILE A 129 11.05 -4.75 25.02
N ASN A 130 11.41 -3.55 25.50
CA ASN A 130 10.49 -2.42 25.57
C ASN A 130 9.99 -1.99 24.19
N GLN A 131 10.87 -2.02 23.18
CA GLN A 131 10.49 -1.72 21.79
C GLN A 131 9.52 -2.78 21.24
N GLN A 132 9.80 -4.08 21.43
CA GLN A 132 8.92 -5.16 20.99
C GLN A 132 7.55 -5.09 21.65
N GLN A 133 7.49 -4.79 22.95
CA GLN A 133 6.24 -4.58 23.68
C GLN A 133 5.49 -3.34 23.18
N LEU A 134 6.20 -2.23 22.92
CA LEU A 134 5.59 -1.03 22.38
C LEU A 134 4.94 -1.29 21.01
N VAL A 135 5.63 -2.03 20.12
CA VAL A 135 5.10 -2.41 18.81
C VAL A 135 3.86 -3.28 18.96
N SER A 136 3.88 -4.29 19.84
CA SER A 136 2.75 -5.19 20.01
C SER A 136 1.53 -4.48 20.59
N VAL A 137 1.72 -3.64 21.61
CA VAL A 137 0.65 -2.82 22.21
C VAL A 137 0.11 -1.80 21.21
N SER A 138 0.99 -1.11 20.47
CA SER A 138 0.59 -0.15 19.43
C SER A 138 -0.24 -0.82 18.33
N LYS A 139 0.18 -2.00 17.87
CA LYS A 139 -0.56 -2.77 16.86
C LYS A 139 -1.92 -3.24 17.38
N SER A 140 -1.96 -3.79 18.60
CA SER A 140 -3.22 -4.21 19.26
C SER A 140 -4.18 -3.03 19.41
N LEU A 141 -3.69 -1.88 19.89
CA LEU A 141 -4.44 -0.63 19.97
C LEU A 141 -4.97 -0.22 18.60
N GLN A 142 -4.12 -0.19 17.58
CA GLN A 142 -4.53 0.18 16.22
C GLN A 142 -5.63 -0.74 15.69
N GLU A 143 -5.56 -2.05 15.95
CA GLU A 143 -6.58 -3.02 15.57
C GLU A 143 -7.91 -2.76 16.30
N ILE A 144 -7.87 -2.58 17.63
CA ILE A 144 -9.06 -2.27 18.44
C ILE A 144 -9.68 -0.95 17.98
N LEU A 145 -8.88 0.11 17.86
CA LEU A 145 -9.35 1.43 17.42
C LEU A 145 -9.99 1.35 16.03
N THR A 146 -9.35 0.66 15.08
CA THR A 146 -9.86 0.52 13.71
C THR A 146 -11.20 -0.24 13.69
N GLN A 147 -11.31 -1.32 14.46
CA GLN A 147 -12.56 -2.08 14.56
C GLN A 147 -13.68 -1.27 15.21
N GLN A 148 -13.38 -0.52 16.27
CA GLN A 148 -14.40 0.21 17.03
C GLN A 148 -14.85 1.47 16.30
N ILE A 149 -13.93 2.26 15.71
CA ILE A 149 -14.29 3.46 14.92
C ILE A 149 -15.21 3.08 13.74
N PHE A 150 -15.11 1.86 13.21
CA PHE A 150 -15.97 1.37 12.13
C PHE A 150 -17.46 1.27 12.53
N TRP A 151 -17.77 0.96 13.79
CA TRP A 151 -19.15 0.72 14.25
C TRP A 151 -19.75 1.89 15.04
N VAL A 152 -18.99 2.96 15.26
CA VAL A 152 -19.46 4.16 15.95
C VAL A 152 -19.87 5.22 14.93
N ASN A 153 -20.97 5.92 15.19
CA ASN A 153 -21.37 7.06 14.39
C ASN A 153 -20.22 8.07 14.36
N SER A 154 -19.82 8.49 13.17
CA SER A 154 -18.73 9.46 13.01
C SER A 154 -19.27 10.88 12.96
N ASN A 155 -20.49 11.03 12.44
CA ASN A 155 -21.13 12.32 12.25
C ASN A 155 -22.58 12.25 12.74
N LYS A 156 -23.22 13.42 12.89
CA LYS A 156 -24.67 13.48 13.14
C LYS A 156 -25.43 12.87 11.95
N PRO A 157 -26.48 12.08 12.20
CA PRO A 157 -27.37 11.61 11.14
C PRO A 157 -27.97 12.78 10.35
N MET A 158 -28.31 12.54 9.08
CA MET A 158 -28.91 13.54 8.18
C MET A 158 -30.41 13.72 8.46
N ASP A 159 -30.73 14.08 9.70
CA ASP A 159 -32.09 14.32 10.15
C ASP A 159 -32.57 15.72 9.74
N TRP A 160 -33.84 16.04 9.99
CA TRP A 160 -34.38 17.38 9.70
C TRP A 160 -33.58 18.53 10.36
N ASP A 161 -33.04 18.29 11.56
CA ASP A 161 -32.21 19.27 12.26
C ASP A 161 -30.81 19.43 11.65
N TRP A 162 -30.28 18.40 10.98
CA TRP A 162 -29.07 18.51 10.16
C TRP A 162 -29.31 19.46 8.98
N PHE A 163 -30.44 19.31 8.28
CA PHE A 163 -30.79 20.19 7.15
C PHE A 163 -30.97 21.65 7.58
N LYS A 164 -31.54 21.89 8.77
CA LYS A 164 -31.67 23.25 9.32
C LYS A 164 -30.31 23.88 9.64
N SER A 165 -29.38 23.10 10.21
CA SER A 165 -28.05 23.58 10.62
C SER A 165 -27.00 23.53 9.50
N PHE A 166 -27.31 22.92 8.36
CA PHE A 166 -26.44 22.77 7.20
C PHE A 166 -25.88 24.11 6.67
N PRO A 167 -26.68 25.18 6.44
CA PRO A 167 -26.15 26.41 5.87
C PRO A 167 -25.13 27.11 6.78
N GLU A 168 -25.35 27.04 8.09
CA GLU A 168 -24.48 27.65 9.09
C GLU A 168 -23.16 26.87 9.24
N THR A 169 -23.24 25.54 9.31
CA THR A 169 -22.06 24.66 9.38
C THR A 169 -21.24 24.69 8.09
N LEU A 170 -21.89 24.79 6.92
CA LEU A 170 -21.20 24.98 5.64
C LEU A 170 -20.42 26.31 5.61
N LYS A 171 -21.04 27.40 6.07
CA LYS A 171 -20.40 28.72 6.10
C LYS A 171 -19.19 28.74 7.05
N SER A 172 -19.29 28.08 8.21
CA SER A 172 -18.17 27.99 9.15
C SER A 172 -17.03 27.14 8.57
N GLN A 173 -17.33 26.02 7.93
CA GLN A 173 -16.36 25.13 7.31
C GLN A 173 -15.58 25.79 6.16
N ILE A 174 -16.27 26.53 5.28
CA ILE A 174 -15.62 27.27 4.19
C ILE A 174 -14.68 28.35 4.76
N LYS A 175 -15.08 29.02 5.85
CA LYS A 175 -14.26 30.06 6.51
C LYS A 175 -13.01 29.49 7.19
N SER A 176 -13.06 28.24 7.66
CA SER A 176 -11.92 27.55 8.27
C SER A 176 -10.97 26.90 7.26
N MET A 177 -11.36 26.72 6.00
CA MET A 177 -10.47 26.27 4.93
C MET A 177 -9.46 27.37 4.54
N LYS A 178 -8.42 27.52 5.37
CA LYS A 178 -7.23 28.29 5.02
C LYS A 178 -6.12 27.32 4.65
N ILE A 179 -5.94 27.11 3.36
CA ILE A 179 -4.79 26.36 2.84
C ILE A 179 -3.58 27.29 2.95
N THR A 180 -2.83 27.17 4.04
CA THR A 180 -1.57 27.90 4.21
C THR A 180 -0.51 27.20 3.38
N VAL A 181 -0.24 27.71 2.19
CA VAL A 181 0.83 27.19 1.34
C VAL A 181 2.09 28.01 1.59
N ASN A 182 3.14 27.37 2.09
CA ASN A 182 4.39 28.04 2.44
C ASN A 182 5.35 28.03 1.24
N TRP A 183 5.27 29.05 0.38
CA TRP A 183 6.05 29.18 -0.86
C TRP A 183 7.57 29.31 -0.65
N GLU A 184 8.02 29.80 0.51
CA GLU A 184 9.46 29.97 0.78
C GLU A 184 10.22 28.64 0.86
N LYS A 185 9.56 27.56 1.29
CA LYS A 185 10.15 26.20 1.34
C LYS A 185 9.98 25.40 0.06
N ALA A 186 9.12 25.86 -0.86
CA ALA A 186 8.79 25.11 -2.07
C ALA A 186 9.92 25.11 -3.10
N TRP A 187 10.66 26.22 -3.25
CA TRP A 187 11.66 26.36 -4.32
C TRP A 187 12.86 25.40 -4.21
N PRO A 188 13.51 25.23 -3.04
CA PRO A 188 14.62 24.27 -2.90
C PRO A 188 14.14 22.82 -3.01
N ALA A 189 12.93 22.54 -2.50
CA ALA A 189 12.32 21.22 -2.56
C ALA A 189 12.02 20.80 -4.01
N VAL A 190 11.61 21.73 -4.89
CA VAL A 190 11.31 21.46 -6.31
C VAL A 190 12.51 20.88 -7.06
N MET A 191 13.74 21.27 -6.73
CA MET A 191 14.93 20.72 -7.41
C MET A 191 15.18 19.26 -7.05
N ILE A 192 15.08 18.92 -5.75
CA ILE A 192 15.22 17.54 -5.26
C ILE A 192 14.04 16.69 -5.75
N ALA A 193 12.85 17.26 -5.71
CA ALA A 193 11.61 16.69 -6.24
C ALA A 193 11.73 16.34 -7.74
N PHE A 194 12.27 17.26 -8.54
CA PHE A 194 12.47 17.05 -9.96
C PHE A 194 13.49 15.96 -10.23
N LEU A 195 14.63 15.96 -9.52
CA LEU A 195 15.65 14.91 -9.62
C LEU A 195 15.11 13.52 -9.26
N THR A 196 14.29 13.42 -8.21
CA THR A 196 13.68 12.16 -7.76
C THR A 196 12.55 11.69 -8.68
N GLY A 197 11.78 12.60 -9.28
CA GLY A 197 10.76 12.28 -10.28
C GLY A 197 11.29 12.04 -11.70
N LEU A 198 12.50 12.51 -12.02
CA LEU A 198 13.10 12.44 -13.36
C LEU A 198 13.18 11.02 -13.93
N PRO A 199 13.60 9.97 -13.20
CA PRO A 199 13.64 8.61 -13.74
C PRO A 199 12.26 8.12 -14.20
N LEU A 200 11.19 8.42 -13.45
CA LEU A 200 9.82 8.06 -13.82
C LEU A 200 9.37 8.79 -15.09
N LEU A 201 9.70 10.08 -15.20
CA LEU A 201 9.40 10.89 -16.38
C LEU A 201 10.17 10.39 -17.62
N LEU A 202 11.43 10.01 -17.47
CA LEU A 202 12.25 9.45 -18.55
C LEU A 202 11.66 8.12 -19.05
N ILE A 203 11.29 7.21 -18.15
CA ILE A 203 10.63 5.94 -18.52
C ILE A 203 9.31 6.23 -19.25
N ALA A 204 8.49 7.16 -18.74
CA ALA A 204 7.25 7.57 -19.40
C ALA A 204 7.51 8.14 -20.81
N GLY A 205 8.57 8.94 -20.96
CA GLY A 205 9.03 9.51 -22.22
C GLY A 205 9.46 8.44 -23.22
N VAL A 206 10.27 7.46 -22.80
CA VAL A 206 10.72 6.34 -23.63
C VAL A 206 9.54 5.50 -24.12
N ILE A 207 8.60 5.17 -23.24
CA ILE A 207 7.39 4.45 -23.62
C ILE A 207 6.57 5.27 -24.63
N ARG A 208 6.42 6.58 -24.39
CA ARG A 208 5.70 7.49 -25.28
C ARG A 208 6.35 7.58 -26.66
N TRP A 209 7.69 7.60 -26.73
CA TRP A 209 8.45 7.57 -27.97
C TRP A 209 8.24 6.26 -28.74
N ARG A 210 8.21 5.11 -28.04
CA ARG A 210 7.96 3.79 -28.63
C ARG A 210 6.48 3.47 -28.91
N LEU A 211 5.54 4.40 -28.67
CA LEU A 211 4.10 4.15 -28.87
C LEU A 211 3.73 3.72 -30.30
N LYS A 212 4.36 4.32 -31.32
CA LYS A 212 4.09 3.95 -32.73
C LYS A 212 4.47 2.50 -32.99
N TRP A 213 5.65 2.09 -32.51
CA TRP A 213 6.15 0.72 -32.62
C TRP A 213 5.25 -0.27 -31.85
N LEU A 214 4.85 0.06 -30.61
CA LEU A 214 3.95 -0.78 -29.81
C LEU A 214 2.60 -1.00 -30.52
N LYS A 215 2.02 0.05 -31.12
CA LYS A 215 0.78 -0.06 -31.90
C LYS A 215 0.94 -0.93 -33.14
N GLN A 216 2.04 -0.78 -33.89
CA GLN A 216 2.33 -1.60 -35.06
C GLN A 216 2.51 -3.07 -34.69
N TYR A 217 3.22 -3.34 -33.61
CA TYR A 217 3.42 -4.70 -33.10
C TYR A 217 2.08 -5.31 -32.65
N GLN A 218 1.24 -4.56 -31.94
CA GLN A 218 -0.10 -5.01 -31.57
C GLN A 218 -0.98 -5.31 -32.80
N ALA A 219 -0.92 -4.47 -33.83
CA ALA A 219 -1.64 -4.71 -35.09
C ALA A 219 -1.15 -5.97 -35.81
N LYS A 220 0.16 -6.25 -35.78
CA LYS A 220 0.73 -7.50 -36.29
C LYS A 220 0.18 -8.70 -35.53
N LEU A 221 0.20 -8.68 -34.20
CA LEU A 221 -0.39 -9.75 -33.39
C LEU A 221 -1.86 -9.95 -33.74
N ALA A 222 -2.64 -8.88 -33.84
CA ALA A 222 -4.06 -8.93 -34.19
C ALA A 222 -4.31 -9.53 -35.59
N SER A 223 -3.42 -9.31 -36.55
CA SER A 223 -3.53 -9.88 -37.92
C SER A 223 -3.25 -11.38 -37.99
N GLU A 224 -2.46 -11.91 -37.04
CA GLU A 224 -2.15 -13.33 -36.91
C GLU A 224 -3.26 -14.10 -36.19
N VAL A 225 -4.16 -13.40 -35.48
CA VAL A 225 -5.31 -13.99 -34.78
C VAL A 225 -6.28 -14.61 -35.79
N GLY A 226 -6.61 -15.89 -35.59
CA GLY A 226 -7.50 -16.62 -36.49
C GLY A 226 -6.80 -17.35 -37.64
N GLN A 227 -5.50 -17.11 -37.87
CA GLN A 227 -4.72 -17.89 -38.84
C GLN A 227 -4.28 -19.23 -38.21
N LEU A 228 -4.74 -20.36 -38.76
CA LEU A 228 -4.49 -21.69 -38.17
C LEU A 228 -3.01 -22.03 -37.92
N ARG A 229 -2.10 -21.54 -38.77
CA ARG A 229 -0.65 -21.80 -38.65
C ARG A 229 0.05 -20.90 -37.63
N ASN A 230 -0.34 -19.63 -37.54
CA ASN A 230 0.41 -18.60 -36.83
C ASN A 230 -0.23 -18.17 -35.49
N ASP A 231 -1.50 -18.51 -35.23
CA ASP A 231 -2.21 -18.13 -34.00
C ASP A 231 -1.75 -18.96 -32.79
N SER A 232 -1.20 -18.31 -31.77
CA SER A 232 -0.69 -18.91 -30.53
C SER A 232 -1.45 -18.40 -29.30
N GLN A 233 -1.57 -19.25 -28.27
CA GLN A 233 -2.21 -18.90 -27.00
C GLN A 233 -1.58 -17.67 -26.33
N LEU A 234 -0.28 -17.45 -26.53
CA LEU A 234 0.47 -16.34 -25.95
C LEU A 234 0.23 -14.99 -26.64
N HIS A 235 -0.41 -14.95 -27.81
CA HIS A 235 -0.65 -13.69 -28.53
C HIS A 235 -1.61 -12.78 -27.77
N THR A 236 -2.63 -13.33 -27.09
CA THR A 236 -3.59 -12.54 -26.32
C THR A 236 -2.97 -11.95 -25.03
N PRO A 237 -2.27 -12.73 -24.18
CA PRO A 237 -1.51 -12.17 -23.05
C PRO A 237 -0.47 -11.12 -23.47
N LYS A 238 0.24 -11.34 -24.59
CA LYS A 238 1.19 -10.35 -25.12
C LYS A 238 0.50 -9.05 -25.54
N ALA A 239 -0.66 -9.12 -26.19
CA ALA A 239 -1.44 -7.94 -26.57
C ALA A 239 -1.93 -7.15 -25.34
N ILE A 240 -2.39 -7.84 -24.30
CA ILE A 240 -2.77 -7.22 -23.02
C ILE A 240 -1.57 -6.56 -22.33
N LEU A 241 -0.40 -7.20 -22.35
CA LEU A 241 0.83 -6.62 -21.80
C LEU A 241 1.23 -5.34 -22.55
N ILE A 242 1.07 -5.31 -23.87
CA ILE A 242 1.29 -4.09 -24.67
C ILE A 242 0.30 -2.99 -24.26
N ASP A 243 -0.97 -3.31 -24.08
CA ASP A 243 -1.97 -2.34 -23.61
C ASP A 243 -1.66 -1.82 -22.20
N LEU A 244 -1.15 -2.67 -21.32
CA LEU A 244 -0.67 -2.29 -19.99
C LEU A 244 0.52 -1.30 -20.11
N ILE A 245 1.53 -1.63 -20.92
CA ILE A 245 2.69 -0.76 -21.16
C ILE A 245 2.23 0.60 -21.75
N ARG A 246 1.25 0.59 -22.64
CA ARG A 246 0.67 1.82 -23.23
C ARG A 246 -0.09 2.68 -22.22
N ALA A 247 -0.54 2.12 -21.09
CA ALA A 247 -1.24 2.84 -20.02
C ALA A 247 -0.27 3.40 -18.95
N LEU A 248 0.91 2.79 -18.78
CA LEU A 248 1.92 3.18 -17.78
C LEU A 248 2.36 4.66 -17.81
N PRO A 249 2.53 5.35 -18.95
CA PRO A 249 3.06 6.71 -18.96
C PRO A 249 2.28 7.68 -18.07
N VAL A 250 0.96 7.56 -18.03
CA VAL A 250 0.13 8.43 -17.18
C VAL A 250 0.26 8.06 -15.71
N CYS A 251 0.37 6.77 -15.38
CA CYS A 251 0.62 6.32 -14.00
C CYS A 251 1.96 6.86 -13.49
N LEU A 252 3.00 6.81 -14.32
CA LEU A 252 4.33 7.33 -14.00
C LEU A 252 4.31 8.85 -13.81
N LEU A 253 3.55 9.59 -14.63
CA LEU A 253 3.34 11.03 -14.44
C LEU A 253 2.66 11.34 -13.10
N ILE A 254 1.58 10.60 -12.76
CA ILE A 254 0.87 10.77 -11.49
C ILE A 254 1.82 10.50 -10.31
N LEU A 255 2.61 9.43 -10.37
CA LEU A 255 3.59 9.10 -9.33
C LEU A 255 4.69 10.14 -9.24
N ALA A 256 5.21 10.64 -10.36
CA ALA A 256 6.22 11.69 -10.38
C ALA A 256 5.70 12.98 -9.72
N VAL A 257 4.47 13.41 -10.07
CA VAL A 257 3.83 14.56 -9.43
C VAL A 257 3.62 14.30 -7.93
N GLY A 258 3.18 13.10 -7.55
CA GLY A 258 3.01 12.72 -6.15
C GLY A 258 4.31 12.78 -5.34
N LEU A 259 5.42 12.31 -5.90
CA LEU A 259 6.75 12.40 -5.28
C LEU A 259 7.23 13.85 -5.16
N ILE A 260 6.93 14.68 -6.16
CA ILE A 260 7.24 16.10 -6.11
C ILE A 260 6.47 16.78 -4.97
N LEU A 261 5.19 16.47 -4.82
CA LEU A 261 4.36 16.99 -3.74
C LEU A 261 4.82 16.48 -2.36
N LEU A 262 5.32 15.23 -2.28
CA LEU A 262 5.85 14.66 -1.05
C LEU A 262 7.08 15.42 -0.54
N THR A 263 8.01 15.69 -1.45
CA THR A 263 9.30 16.35 -1.15
C THR A 263 9.13 17.84 -0.82
N MET A 264 7.99 18.45 -1.17
CA MET A 264 7.63 19.82 -0.76
C MET A 264 7.32 19.98 0.74
N GLN A 265 7.15 18.89 1.50
CA GLN A 265 6.91 18.92 2.95
C GLN A 265 5.78 19.86 3.40
N LEU A 266 4.74 19.98 2.56
CA LEU A 266 3.44 20.56 2.94
C LEU A 266 2.79 19.70 4.04
N ASN A 267 1.91 20.30 4.86
CA ASN A 267 1.12 19.58 5.87
C ASN A 267 0.27 18.42 5.30
N ILE A 268 0.00 18.43 3.99
CA ILE A 268 -0.79 17.42 3.28
C ILE A 268 0.05 16.53 2.36
N SER A 269 1.38 16.58 2.45
CA SER A 269 2.30 15.87 1.54
C SER A 269 2.10 14.36 1.56
N ASP A 270 1.97 13.77 2.75
CA ASP A 270 1.74 12.33 2.90
C ASP A 270 0.39 11.90 2.33
N LEU A 271 -0.63 12.75 2.51
CA LEU A 271 -1.96 12.56 1.92
C LEU A 271 -1.88 12.60 0.39
N LEU A 272 -1.23 13.60 -0.18
CA LEU A 272 -1.06 13.75 -1.63
C LEU A 272 -0.25 12.59 -2.22
N TRP A 273 0.77 12.10 -1.53
CA TRP A 273 1.55 10.95 -1.96
C TRP A 273 0.72 9.65 -1.93
N ALA A 274 0.02 9.39 -0.84
CA ALA A 274 -0.85 8.23 -0.73
C ALA A 274 -1.97 8.25 -1.77
N PHE A 275 -2.58 9.42 -1.99
CA PHE A 275 -3.57 9.63 -3.04
C PHE A 275 -2.96 9.38 -4.42
N SER A 276 -1.76 9.88 -4.70
CA SER A 276 -1.08 9.67 -5.99
C SER A 276 -0.81 8.20 -6.27
N LYS A 277 -0.37 7.42 -5.26
CA LYS A 277 -0.20 5.95 -5.39
C LYS A 277 -1.53 5.26 -5.73
N LYS A 278 -2.58 5.57 -4.98
CA LYS A 278 -3.92 4.99 -5.20
C LYS A 278 -4.52 5.44 -6.54
N LEU A 279 -4.26 6.67 -6.98
CA LEU A 279 -4.71 7.22 -8.26
C LEU A 279 -3.95 6.62 -9.44
N ALA A 280 -2.65 6.35 -9.29
CA ALA A 280 -1.86 5.65 -10.29
C ALA A 280 -2.35 4.21 -10.50
N LEU A 281 -2.70 3.50 -9.43
CA LEU A 281 -3.32 2.17 -9.50
C LEU A 281 -4.71 2.23 -10.17
N PHE A 282 -5.54 3.20 -9.76
CA PHE A 282 -6.84 3.47 -10.37
C PHE A 282 -6.71 3.65 -11.90
N TRP A 283 -5.79 4.51 -12.33
CA TRP A 283 -5.55 4.77 -13.75
C TRP A 283 -4.98 3.55 -14.47
N LEU A 284 -4.14 2.75 -13.83
CA LEU A 284 -3.60 1.53 -14.42
C LEU A 284 -4.71 0.54 -14.79
N VAL A 285 -5.64 0.29 -13.87
CA VAL A 285 -6.76 -0.66 -14.09
C VAL A 285 -7.75 -0.11 -15.11
N PHE A 286 -8.27 1.10 -14.91
CA PHE A 286 -9.25 1.67 -15.83
C PHE A 286 -8.66 2.04 -17.19
N GLY A 287 -7.41 2.49 -17.21
CA GLY A 287 -6.65 2.78 -18.43
C GLY A 287 -6.39 1.52 -19.25
N LEU A 288 -6.02 0.40 -18.62
CA LEU A 288 -5.91 -0.90 -19.29
C LEU A 288 -7.25 -1.31 -19.90
N CYS A 289 -8.34 -1.26 -19.12
CA CYS A 289 -9.68 -1.56 -19.61
C CYS A 289 -10.06 -0.70 -20.83
N TRP A 290 -9.79 0.59 -20.77
CA TRP A 290 -10.09 1.53 -21.85
C TRP A 290 -9.28 1.25 -23.13
N LYS A 291 -8.05 0.73 -22.99
CA LYS A 291 -7.20 0.29 -24.10
C LYS A 291 -7.66 -1.04 -24.70
N VAL A 292 -8.00 -2.01 -23.85
CA VAL A 292 -8.53 -3.32 -24.29
C VAL A 292 -9.83 -3.16 -25.10
N LEU A 293 -10.66 -2.17 -24.74
CA LEU A 293 -11.91 -1.81 -25.42
C LEU A 293 -11.74 -0.81 -26.59
N GLU A 294 -10.50 -0.48 -26.99
CA GLU A 294 -10.22 0.39 -28.15
C GLU A 294 -10.79 -0.23 -29.45
N LYS A 295 -11.03 0.60 -30.46
CA LYS A 295 -11.38 0.10 -31.81
C LYS A 295 -10.23 -0.78 -32.29
N ASP A 296 -10.55 -1.97 -32.81
CA ASP A 296 -9.57 -3.02 -33.15
C ASP A 296 -8.68 -3.50 -31.98
N GLY A 297 -9.05 -3.19 -30.73
CA GLY A 297 -8.35 -3.65 -29.54
C GLY A 297 -8.55 -5.13 -29.28
N VAL A 298 -7.97 -5.61 -28.17
CA VAL A 298 -8.01 -7.02 -27.75
C VAL A 298 -9.45 -7.52 -27.64
N ALA A 299 -10.39 -6.71 -27.13
CA ALA A 299 -11.78 -7.11 -26.99
C ALA A 299 -12.45 -7.45 -28.33
N VAL A 300 -12.18 -6.68 -29.39
CA VAL A 300 -12.78 -6.91 -30.71
C VAL A 300 -12.02 -8.02 -31.44
N ARG A 301 -10.69 -7.91 -31.54
CA ARG A 301 -9.88 -8.80 -32.39
C ARG A 301 -9.59 -10.18 -31.77
N HIS A 302 -9.37 -10.24 -30.46
CA HIS A 302 -9.02 -11.49 -29.78
C HIS A 302 -10.24 -12.17 -29.14
N PHE A 303 -11.12 -11.40 -28.50
CA PHE A 303 -12.32 -11.95 -27.85
C PHE A 303 -13.56 -11.97 -28.75
N ASN A 304 -13.47 -11.43 -29.98
CA ASN A 304 -14.57 -11.41 -30.95
C ASN A 304 -15.83 -10.71 -30.41
N MET A 305 -15.66 -9.69 -29.57
CA MET A 305 -16.79 -8.92 -29.03
C MET A 305 -17.32 -7.92 -30.08
N PRO A 306 -18.66 -7.73 -30.18
CA PRO A 306 -19.24 -6.79 -31.13
C PRO A 306 -18.73 -5.35 -30.90
N GLU A 307 -18.33 -4.66 -31.98
CA GLU A 307 -17.78 -3.30 -31.91
C GLU A 307 -18.75 -2.27 -31.30
N LYS A 308 -20.05 -2.43 -31.57
CA LYS A 308 -21.08 -1.57 -30.98
C LYS A 308 -21.10 -1.71 -29.45
N LEU A 309 -20.96 -2.94 -28.95
CA LEU A 309 -20.92 -3.25 -27.52
C LEU A 309 -19.66 -2.66 -26.89
N THR A 310 -18.46 -2.93 -27.44
CA THR A 310 -17.20 -2.42 -26.88
C THR A 310 -17.14 -0.89 -26.85
N SER A 311 -17.68 -0.21 -27.88
CA SER A 311 -17.78 1.26 -27.91
C SER A 311 -18.73 1.83 -26.84
N HIS A 312 -19.79 1.10 -26.49
CA HIS A 312 -20.70 1.46 -25.41
C HIS A 312 -19.99 1.32 -24.05
N TRP A 313 -19.40 0.16 -23.77
CA TRP A 313 -18.67 -0.10 -22.52
C TRP A 313 -17.50 0.87 -22.33
N ARG A 314 -16.77 1.20 -23.40
CA ARG A 314 -15.68 2.17 -23.33
C ARG A 314 -16.13 3.56 -22.88
N ARG A 315 -17.31 4.02 -23.33
CA ARG A 315 -17.89 5.30 -22.87
C ARG A 315 -18.36 5.21 -21.41
N GLN A 316 -18.97 4.10 -21.04
CA GLN A 316 -19.44 3.91 -19.66
C GLN A 316 -18.29 3.83 -18.66
N ILE A 317 -17.19 3.15 -19.01
CA ILE A 317 -15.99 3.08 -18.17
C ILE A 317 -15.43 4.48 -17.90
N VAL A 318 -15.41 5.38 -18.89
CA VAL A 318 -14.94 6.76 -18.67
C VAL A 318 -15.87 7.55 -17.76
N ARG A 319 -17.18 7.41 -17.93
CA ARG A 319 -18.17 8.08 -17.07
C ARG A 319 -18.09 7.58 -15.63
N LEU A 320 -18.03 6.26 -15.46
CA LEU A 320 -17.94 5.62 -14.15
C LEU A 320 -16.59 5.96 -13.49
N SER A 321 -15.48 5.90 -14.23
CA SER A 321 -14.18 6.24 -13.66
C SER A 321 -14.13 7.70 -13.20
N LEU A 322 -14.67 8.64 -13.99
CA LEU A 322 -14.74 10.04 -13.58
C LEU A 322 -15.62 10.25 -12.35
N ALA A 323 -16.74 9.51 -12.25
CA ALA A 323 -17.60 9.54 -11.06
C ALA A 323 -16.95 8.91 -9.82
N LEU A 324 -16.03 7.95 -9.98
CA LEU A 324 -15.31 7.31 -8.87
C LEU A 324 -14.18 8.18 -8.30
N LEU A 325 -13.64 9.16 -9.05
CA LEU A 325 -12.51 9.97 -8.59
C LEU A 325 -12.78 10.73 -7.28
N PRO A 326 -13.93 11.41 -7.08
CA PRO A 326 -14.24 12.06 -5.81
C PRO A 326 -14.32 11.06 -4.65
N LEU A 327 -15.03 9.94 -4.86
CA LEU A 327 -15.13 8.87 -3.86
C LEU A 327 -13.76 8.33 -3.46
N HIS A 328 -12.89 8.13 -4.44
CA HIS A 328 -11.52 7.65 -4.24
C HIS A 328 -10.67 8.63 -3.43
N PHE A 329 -10.78 9.94 -3.73
CA PHE A 329 -10.10 10.98 -2.97
C PHE A 329 -10.53 10.98 -1.50
N TRP A 330 -11.84 11.03 -1.25
CA TRP A 330 -12.37 11.04 0.12
C TRP A 330 -12.09 9.75 0.87
N SER A 331 -12.03 8.60 0.19
CA SER A 331 -11.60 7.34 0.79
C SER A 331 -10.16 7.40 1.31
N VAL A 332 -9.25 8.11 0.62
CA VAL A 332 -7.85 8.29 1.08
C VAL A 332 -7.79 9.29 2.24
N VAL A 333 -8.58 10.36 2.20
CA VAL A 333 -8.72 11.31 3.32
C VAL A 333 -9.20 10.58 4.58
N ALA A 334 -10.16 9.67 4.46
CA ALA A 334 -10.64 8.84 5.57
C ALA A 334 -9.58 7.89 6.15
N GLU A 335 -8.63 7.45 5.34
CA GLU A 335 -7.57 6.57 5.80
C GLU A 335 -6.50 7.29 6.61
N LEU A 336 -6.14 8.51 6.21
CA LEU A 336 -5.00 9.25 6.77
C LEU A 336 -5.39 10.37 7.74
N SER A 337 -6.62 10.85 7.69
CA SER A 337 -7.06 12.00 8.48
C SER A 337 -8.51 11.84 8.97
N PRO A 338 -8.81 10.81 9.78
CA PRO A 338 -10.16 10.53 10.27
C PRO A 338 -10.77 11.71 11.06
N LEU A 339 -9.94 12.49 11.76
CA LEU A 339 -10.38 13.63 12.58
C LEU A 339 -11.04 14.76 11.76
N HIS A 340 -10.55 15.00 10.53
CA HIS A 340 -11.08 16.06 9.66
C HIS A 340 -12.49 15.75 9.14
N LEU A 341 -12.92 14.48 9.19
CA LEU A 341 -14.22 14.05 8.66
C LEU A 341 -15.36 14.20 9.65
N MET A 342 -15.06 14.30 10.96
CA MET A 342 -16.08 14.29 12.01
C MET A 342 -17.02 15.51 11.96
N ASP A 343 -16.51 16.65 11.47
CA ASP A 343 -17.27 17.90 11.33
C ASP A 343 -17.52 18.28 9.84
N ASP A 344 -17.24 17.37 8.91
CA ASP A 344 -17.26 17.64 7.47
C ASP A 344 -18.64 17.43 6.84
N VAL A 345 -19.47 18.46 6.96
CA VAL A 345 -20.84 18.48 6.42
C VAL A 345 -20.85 18.57 4.88
N LEU A 346 -19.89 19.29 4.29
CA LEU A 346 -19.73 19.40 2.84
C LEU A 346 -19.37 18.04 2.22
N GLY A 347 -18.41 17.34 2.81
CA GLY A 347 -17.97 16.01 2.37
C GLY A 347 -19.11 14.99 2.40
N GLN A 348 -19.94 15.01 3.44
CA GLN A 348 -21.13 14.16 3.54
C GLN A 348 -22.10 14.37 2.35
N LEU A 349 -22.41 15.62 2.01
CA LEU A 349 -23.32 15.93 0.91
C LEU A 349 -22.70 15.59 -0.45
N VAL A 350 -21.43 15.93 -0.67
CA VAL A 350 -20.71 15.62 -1.90
C VAL A 350 -20.65 14.12 -2.14
N ILE A 351 -20.37 13.33 -1.10
CA ILE A 351 -20.30 11.87 -1.20
C ILE A 351 -21.68 11.27 -1.40
N MET A 352 -22.71 11.77 -0.73
CA MET A 352 -24.09 11.33 -0.97
C MET A 352 -24.51 11.52 -2.43
N LEU A 353 -24.27 12.71 -3.00
CA LEU A 353 -24.57 13.00 -4.40
C LEU A 353 -23.68 12.19 -5.36
N ASN A 354 -22.42 11.97 -5.00
CA ASN A 354 -21.50 11.18 -5.80
C ASN A 354 -21.88 9.70 -5.84
N LEU A 355 -22.29 9.11 -4.72
CA LEU A 355 -22.82 7.75 -4.64
C LEU A 355 -24.13 7.60 -5.44
N LEU A 356 -25.02 8.61 -5.38
CA LEU A 356 -26.23 8.64 -6.21
C LEU A 356 -25.87 8.66 -7.71
N LEU A 357 -24.92 9.50 -8.11
CA LEU A 357 -24.44 9.55 -9.50
C LEU A 357 -23.88 8.19 -9.94
N ILE A 358 -23.07 7.53 -9.10
CA ILE A 358 -22.52 6.20 -9.37
C ILE A 358 -23.65 5.17 -9.52
N ALA A 359 -24.63 5.17 -8.61
CA ALA A 359 -25.78 4.27 -8.68
C ALA A 359 -26.58 4.44 -9.98
N VAL A 360 -26.83 5.69 -10.40
CA VAL A 360 -27.52 6.00 -11.66
C VAL A 360 -26.68 5.56 -12.88
N LEU A 361 -25.37 5.75 -12.86
CA LEU A 361 -24.48 5.34 -13.97
C LEU A 361 -24.35 3.82 -14.08
N MET A 362 -24.46 3.07 -12.98
CA MET A 362 -24.45 1.61 -12.98
C MET A 362 -25.79 0.99 -13.42
N TRP A 363 -26.90 1.71 -13.27
CA TRP A 363 -28.23 1.19 -13.58
C TRP A 363 -28.37 0.61 -15.01
N PRO A 364 -27.90 1.29 -16.09
CA PRO A 364 -27.94 0.70 -17.43
C PRO A 364 -27.18 -0.62 -17.54
N MET A 365 -26.01 -0.75 -16.89
CA MET A 365 -25.21 -1.97 -16.92
C MET A 365 -25.92 -3.15 -16.25
N CYS A 366 -26.63 -2.88 -15.16
CA CYS A 366 -27.39 -3.89 -14.43
C CYS A 366 -28.60 -4.33 -15.22
N ARG A 367 -29.36 -3.37 -15.74
CA ARG A 367 -30.55 -3.63 -16.56
C ARG A 367 -30.20 -4.44 -17.80
N ASP A 368 -29.11 -4.12 -18.48
CA ASP A 368 -28.68 -4.85 -19.67
C ASP A 368 -28.18 -6.25 -19.31
N SER A 369 -27.50 -6.42 -18.16
CA SER A 369 -27.09 -7.74 -17.65
C SER A 369 -28.27 -8.62 -17.23
N TRP A 370 -29.31 -8.05 -16.61
CA TRP A 370 -30.54 -8.75 -16.23
C TRP A 370 -31.39 -9.19 -17.42
N ARG A 371 -31.30 -8.46 -18.54
CA ARG A 371 -32.03 -8.79 -19.78
C ARG A 371 -31.32 -9.85 -20.61
N ASP A 372 -30.03 -10.08 -20.37
CA ASP A 372 -29.24 -11.08 -21.08
C ASP A 372 -29.56 -12.49 -20.56
N LYS A 373 -30.44 -13.19 -21.29
CA LYS A 373 -30.91 -14.54 -20.95
C LYS A 373 -29.82 -15.62 -21.00
N GLU A 374 -28.70 -15.36 -21.68
CA GLU A 374 -27.56 -16.29 -21.75
C GLU A 374 -26.45 -15.96 -20.73
N SER A 375 -26.71 -15.03 -19.82
CA SER A 375 -25.72 -14.65 -18.82
C SER A 375 -25.49 -15.76 -17.80
N HIS A 376 -24.22 -16.11 -17.59
CA HIS A 376 -23.82 -17.03 -16.52
C HIS A 376 -24.27 -16.46 -15.16
N ASN A 377 -24.99 -17.25 -14.36
CA ASN A 377 -25.57 -16.83 -13.07
C ASN A 377 -24.57 -16.09 -12.16
N LEU A 378 -23.30 -16.51 -12.18
CA LEU A 378 -22.23 -15.86 -11.42
C LEU A 378 -21.99 -14.41 -11.84
N ARG A 379 -21.94 -14.12 -13.15
CA ARG A 379 -21.75 -12.76 -13.68
C ARG A 379 -22.91 -11.86 -13.28
N LEU A 380 -24.12 -12.40 -13.35
CA LEU A 380 -25.34 -11.69 -12.95
C LEU A 380 -25.31 -11.32 -11.46
N ALA A 381 -24.96 -12.27 -10.60
CA ALA A 381 -24.83 -12.06 -9.17
C ALA A 381 -23.75 -11.00 -8.86
N THR A 382 -22.57 -11.09 -9.48
CA THR A 382 -21.49 -10.12 -9.27
C THR A 382 -21.92 -8.70 -9.64
N VAL A 383 -22.51 -8.50 -10.82
CA VAL A 383 -22.96 -7.17 -11.27
C VAL A 383 -24.05 -6.61 -10.34
N THR A 384 -25.00 -7.46 -9.93
CA THR A 384 -26.10 -7.07 -9.04
C THR A 384 -25.60 -6.63 -7.67
N VAL A 385 -24.71 -7.41 -7.05
CA VAL A 385 -24.11 -7.07 -5.74
C VAL A 385 -23.32 -5.77 -5.85
N LEU A 386 -22.49 -5.62 -6.88
CA LEU A 386 -21.68 -4.41 -7.07
C LEU A 386 -22.54 -3.16 -7.25
N ALA A 387 -23.74 -3.32 -7.81
CA ALA A 387 -24.68 -2.24 -8.06
C ALA A 387 -25.47 -1.78 -6.84
N ILE A 388 -25.78 -2.71 -5.93
CA ILE A 388 -26.53 -2.41 -4.70
C ILE A 388 -25.62 -1.70 -3.68
N ILE A 389 -24.31 -1.96 -3.70
CA ILE A 389 -23.38 -1.43 -2.69
C ILE A 389 -23.43 0.11 -2.58
N PRO A 390 -23.38 0.90 -3.67
CA PRO A 390 -23.49 2.37 -3.55
C PRO A 390 -24.79 2.84 -2.89
N LEU A 391 -25.91 2.15 -3.11
CA LEU A 391 -27.17 2.45 -2.41
C LEU A 391 -27.08 2.13 -0.92
N ALA A 392 -26.48 1.00 -0.55
CA ALA A 392 -26.24 0.67 0.85
C ALA A 392 -25.33 1.70 1.52
N LEU A 393 -24.26 2.14 0.84
CA LEU A 393 -23.35 3.18 1.31
C LEU A 393 -24.06 4.54 1.50
N MET A 394 -25.02 4.88 0.64
CA MET A 394 -25.85 6.08 0.84
C MET A 394 -26.66 5.99 2.14
N VAL A 395 -27.27 4.83 2.42
CA VAL A 395 -28.01 4.63 3.68
C VAL A 395 -27.09 4.77 4.89
N LEU A 396 -25.88 4.19 4.87
CA LEU A 396 -24.89 4.37 5.93
C LEU A 396 -24.47 5.84 6.11
N THR A 397 -24.32 6.58 5.02
CA THR A 397 -23.99 8.01 5.08
C THR A 397 -25.13 8.80 5.73
N ALA A 398 -26.38 8.53 5.36
CA ALA A 398 -27.56 9.17 5.92
C ALA A 398 -27.69 8.91 7.44
N THR A 399 -27.37 7.70 7.89
CA THR A 399 -27.49 7.32 9.31
C THR A 399 -26.32 7.77 10.19
N GLY A 400 -25.31 8.46 9.63
CA GLY A 400 -24.18 9.03 10.39
C GLY A 400 -22.89 8.18 10.39
N TYR A 401 -22.85 7.07 9.64
CA TYR A 401 -21.67 6.20 9.46
C TYR A 401 -20.79 6.67 8.29
N PHE A 402 -20.42 7.94 8.30
CA PHE A 402 -19.67 8.55 7.19
C PHE A 402 -18.25 7.97 7.02
N TYR A 403 -17.49 7.84 8.12
CA TYR A 403 -16.17 7.20 8.11
C TYR A 403 -16.23 5.77 7.57
N THR A 404 -17.19 4.98 8.06
CA THR A 404 -17.44 3.60 7.65
C THR A 404 -17.77 3.51 6.16
N THR A 405 -18.61 4.43 5.67
CA THR A 405 -18.95 4.54 4.25
C THR A 405 -17.70 4.74 3.41
N LEU A 406 -16.81 5.67 3.78
CA LEU A 406 -15.60 5.95 3.02
C LEU A 406 -14.62 4.77 3.04
N ARG A 407 -14.42 4.13 4.20
CA ARG A 407 -13.59 2.92 4.30
C ARG A 407 -14.13 1.77 3.44
N LEU A 408 -15.44 1.53 3.49
CA LEU A 408 -16.09 0.50 2.68
C LEU A 408 -16.05 0.86 1.19
N SER A 409 -16.20 2.13 0.83
CA SER A 409 -16.12 2.59 -0.56
C SER A 409 -14.75 2.32 -1.18
N GLY A 410 -13.66 2.54 -0.43
CA GLY A 410 -12.31 2.21 -0.87
C GLY A 410 -12.12 0.71 -1.12
N ARG A 411 -12.65 -0.14 -0.23
CA ARG A 411 -12.62 -1.60 -0.39
C ARG A 411 -13.51 -2.06 -1.55
N TRP A 412 -14.64 -1.42 -1.77
CA TRP A 412 -15.52 -1.67 -2.91
C TRP A 412 -14.82 -1.31 -4.23
N ILE A 413 -14.12 -0.17 -4.31
CA ILE A 413 -13.30 0.20 -5.48
C ILE A 413 -12.21 -0.86 -5.74
N GLU A 414 -11.51 -1.33 -4.69
CA GLU A 414 -10.54 -2.43 -4.80
C GLU A 414 -11.19 -3.73 -5.32
N THR A 415 -12.42 -4.03 -4.88
CA THR A 415 -13.20 -5.17 -5.37
C THR A 415 -13.57 -5.01 -6.85
N VAL A 416 -13.94 -3.81 -7.29
CA VAL A 416 -14.19 -3.50 -8.71
C VAL A 416 -12.93 -3.80 -9.53
N TYR A 417 -11.73 -3.44 -9.05
CA TYR A 417 -10.48 -3.75 -9.74
C TYR A 417 -10.27 -5.25 -9.89
N LEU A 418 -10.49 -6.02 -8.82
CA LEU A 418 -10.36 -7.47 -8.85
C LEU A 418 -11.33 -8.10 -9.85
N VAL A 419 -12.58 -7.65 -9.88
CA VAL A 419 -13.59 -8.13 -10.84
C VAL A 419 -13.18 -7.82 -12.29
N ILE A 420 -12.66 -6.62 -12.55
CA ILE A 420 -12.16 -6.22 -13.87
C ILE A 420 -11.00 -7.12 -14.31
N VAL A 421 -9.99 -7.29 -13.45
CA VAL A 421 -8.81 -8.11 -13.74
C VAL A 421 -9.21 -9.57 -13.93
N TRP A 422 -10.08 -10.08 -13.06
CA TRP A 422 -10.61 -11.43 -13.16
C TRP A 422 -11.37 -11.66 -14.47
N ASN A 423 -12.22 -10.71 -14.88
CA ASN A 423 -12.93 -10.80 -16.15
C ASN A 423 -11.97 -10.86 -17.34
N LEU A 424 -10.94 -10.01 -17.34
CA LEU A 424 -9.92 -10.00 -18.38
C LEU A 424 -9.13 -11.32 -18.42
N LEU A 425 -8.75 -11.86 -17.27
CA LEU A 425 -8.07 -13.15 -17.15
C LEU A 425 -8.96 -14.29 -17.66
N PHE A 426 -10.23 -14.32 -17.24
CA PHE A 426 -11.20 -15.32 -17.65
C PHE A 426 -11.37 -15.34 -19.19
N GLN A 427 -11.54 -14.17 -19.82
CA GLN A 427 -11.62 -14.07 -21.28
C GLN A 427 -10.33 -14.51 -21.98
N THR A 428 -9.18 -14.20 -21.38
CA THR A 428 -7.87 -14.61 -21.90
C THR A 428 -7.71 -16.13 -21.86
N VAL A 429 -8.13 -16.78 -20.77
CA VAL A 429 -8.09 -18.24 -20.61
C VAL A 429 -9.05 -18.91 -21.58
N LEU A 430 -10.30 -18.45 -21.68
CA LEU A 430 -11.28 -18.98 -22.64
C LEU A 430 -10.76 -18.89 -24.08
N ARG A 431 -10.15 -17.76 -24.44
CA ARG A 431 -9.51 -17.60 -25.75
C ARG A 431 -8.36 -18.59 -25.93
N GLY A 432 -7.48 -18.72 -24.93
CA GLY A 432 -6.38 -19.68 -24.94
C GLY A 432 -6.84 -21.12 -25.17
N LEU A 433 -7.89 -21.55 -24.46
CA LEU A 433 -8.51 -22.87 -24.63
C LEU A 433 -9.12 -23.05 -26.04
N SER A 434 -9.81 -22.02 -26.56
CA SER A 434 -10.40 -22.08 -27.91
C SER A 434 -9.33 -22.27 -29.01
N VAL A 435 -8.17 -21.62 -28.86
CA VAL A 435 -7.03 -21.77 -29.79
C VAL A 435 -6.41 -23.16 -29.65
N ALA A 436 -6.27 -23.66 -28.42
CA ALA A 436 -5.79 -25.02 -28.15
C ALA A 436 -6.67 -26.06 -28.85
N ALA A 437 -7.99 -25.97 -28.66
CA ALA A 437 -8.96 -26.87 -29.24
C ALA A 437 -8.91 -26.87 -30.76
N ARG A 438 -8.87 -25.68 -31.40
CA ARG A 438 -8.73 -25.56 -32.87
C ARG A 438 -7.44 -26.20 -33.39
N ARG A 439 -6.30 -26.02 -32.68
CA ARG A 439 -5.02 -26.66 -33.06
C ARG A 439 -5.08 -28.18 -32.96
N ILE A 440 -5.69 -28.72 -31.91
CA ILE A 440 -5.87 -30.17 -31.75
C ILE A 440 -6.77 -30.72 -32.87
N ALA A 441 -7.89 -30.04 -33.17
CA ALA A 441 -8.78 -30.42 -34.25
C ALA A 441 -8.08 -30.42 -35.61
N TYR A 442 -7.25 -29.41 -35.88
CA TYR A 442 -6.44 -29.33 -37.10
C TYR A 442 -5.41 -30.46 -37.19
N ARG A 443 -4.68 -30.74 -36.11
CA ARG A 443 -3.72 -31.87 -36.07
C ARG A 443 -4.42 -33.20 -36.36
N ARG A 444 -5.61 -33.43 -35.81
CA ARG A 444 -6.43 -34.62 -36.09
C ARG A 444 -6.88 -34.68 -37.55
N ALA A 445 -7.32 -33.56 -38.13
CA ALA A 445 -7.73 -33.51 -39.53
C ALA A 445 -6.55 -33.77 -40.51
N VAL A 446 -5.36 -33.26 -40.19
CA VAL A 446 -4.14 -33.51 -40.99
C VAL A 446 -3.68 -34.96 -40.86
N ALA A 447 -3.74 -35.54 -39.65
CA ALA A 447 -3.41 -36.96 -39.45
C ALA A 447 -4.31 -37.87 -40.29
N ARG A 448 -5.64 -37.67 -40.24
CA ARG A 448 -6.59 -38.43 -41.06
C ARG A 448 -6.32 -38.34 -42.56
N ARG A 449 -5.94 -37.15 -43.06
CA ARG A 449 -5.57 -36.97 -44.47
C ARG A 449 -4.27 -37.69 -44.85
N ARG A 450 -3.34 -37.87 -43.91
CA ARG A 450 -2.12 -38.65 -44.15
C ARG A 450 -2.43 -40.14 -44.17
N ASP A 451 -3.26 -40.61 -43.25
CA ASP A 451 -3.65 -42.02 -43.19
C ASP A 451 -4.42 -42.44 -44.46
N GLN A 452 -5.31 -41.59 -44.98
CA GLN A 452 -6.02 -41.83 -46.25
C GLN A 452 -5.12 -41.89 -47.48
N VAL A 453 -4.00 -41.14 -47.50
CA VAL A 453 -3.03 -41.13 -48.61
C VAL A 453 -2.06 -42.31 -48.53
N ILE A 454 -2.00 -43.02 -47.39
CA ILE A 454 -1.18 -44.21 -47.20
C ILE A 454 -1.98 -45.49 -47.50
N GLU A 455 -3.32 -45.44 -47.41
CA GLU A 455 -4.22 -46.57 -47.74
C GLU A 455 -4.58 -46.69 -49.24
N GLU A 456 -4.42 -45.61 -50.03
CA GLU A 456 -4.46 -45.62 -51.51
C GLU A 456 -3.07 -45.93 -52.10
#